data_AF-A0A2V1JSS1-F1
#
_entry.id   AF-A0A2V1JSS1-F1
#
_cell.length_a   1.000
_cell.length_b   1.000
_cell.length_c   1.000
_cell.angle_alpha   90.00
_cell.angle_beta   90.00
_cell.angle_gamma   90.00
#
_symmetry.space_group_name_H-M   'P 1'
#
loop_
_entity.id
_entity.type
_entity.pdbx_description
1 polymer ?
#
loop_
_entity_poly.entity_id
_entity_poly.type
_entity_poly.pdbx_seq_one_letter_code
_entity_poly.pdbx_strand_id
1 'polypeptide(L)'
;MKCKKCGAETKEGSKFCMVCGAKIEETEKNNSGGEGGSTSENHGEKKNGNKVLEKIGKIITGVLSLISVIMLIGAFFGAFDKNPVPFIVFMAVVLFFGWLEDKFPKIPIIVIAVLEIIMLIVCFNVAGNASAVASVKGGHPYDYPTITYEDAFEDYFSDPAWKNVGDDEDGNDVVKFTGKCYYHDEIANVEVKFTLHKDEDSFDVSSVKINGEDMGALRNVLIVDVFDEYEQSH
;
A
#
# COMPACT_ATOMS: atom_id res chain seq x y z
N MET A 1 -13.25 41.69 -43.78
CA MET A 1 -12.18 42.61 -43.31
C MET A 1 -10.80 42.12 -43.75
N LYS A 2 -9.71 42.89 -43.62
CA LYS A 2 -8.34 42.44 -43.97
C LYS A 2 -7.50 42.23 -42.72
N CYS A 3 -6.70 41.17 -42.69
CA CYS A 3 -5.77 40.90 -41.60
C CYS A 3 -4.70 42.01 -41.53
N LYS A 4 -4.58 42.68 -40.38
CA LYS A 4 -3.56 43.73 -40.17
C LYS A 4 -2.12 43.22 -40.21
N LYS A 5 -1.90 41.90 -40.06
CA LYS A 5 -0.56 41.29 -40.02
C LYS A 5 -0.03 40.85 -41.39
N CYS A 6 -0.88 40.30 -42.26
CA CYS A 6 -0.45 39.78 -43.56
C CYS A 6 -1.24 40.32 -44.77
N GLY A 7 -2.27 41.13 -44.55
CA GLY A 7 -3.08 41.73 -45.62
C GLY A 7 -4.11 40.80 -46.27
N ALA A 8 -4.16 39.52 -45.90
CA ALA A 8 -5.13 38.56 -46.43
C ALA A 8 -6.58 38.96 -46.07
N GLU A 9 -7.52 38.68 -46.98
CA GLU A 9 -8.95 38.87 -46.73
C GLU A 9 -9.48 37.81 -45.74
N THR A 10 -10.29 38.26 -44.79
CA THR A 10 -10.85 37.42 -43.72
C THR A 10 -12.36 37.57 -43.68
N LYS A 11 -13.04 36.43 -43.52
CA LYS A 11 -14.50 36.33 -43.39
C LYS A 11 -14.96 37.07 -42.12
N GLU A 12 -16.11 37.72 -42.17
CA GLU A 12 -16.77 38.30 -40.99
C GLU A 12 -17.07 37.20 -39.97
N GLY A 13 -16.83 37.46 -38.68
CA GLY A 13 -16.94 36.49 -37.57
C GLY A 13 -15.68 35.66 -37.29
N SER A 14 -14.58 35.84 -38.04
CA SER A 14 -13.38 35.00 -37.87
C SER A 14 -12.47 35.46 -36.73
N LYS A 15 -12.32 34.60 -35.70
CA LYS A 15 -11.47 34.87 -34.52
C LYS A 15 -9.96 34.91 -34.85
N PHE A 16 -9.55 34.27 -35.94
CA PHE A 16 -8.15 34.16 -36.37
C PHE A 16 -8.03 34.18 -37.91
N CYS A 17 -6.93 34.72 -38.42
CA CYS A 17 -6.59 34.72 -39.83
C CYS A 17 -6.19 33.30 -40.28
N MET A 18 -6.89 32.75 -41.27
CA MET A 18 -6.62 31.42 -41.82
C MET A 18 -5.29 31.31 -42.57
N VAL A 19 -4.64 32.44 -42.92
CA VAL A 19 -3.38 32.46 -43.68
C VAL A 19 -2.16 32.53 -42.77
N CYS A 20 -2.20 33.34 -41.70
CA CYS A 20 -1.02 33.57 -40.84
C CYS A 20 -1.24 33.28 -39.35
N GLY A 21 -2.43 32.86 -38.95
CA GLY A 21 -2.77 32.52 -37.57
C GLY A 21 -2.95 33.73 -36.64
N ALA A 22 -2.87 34.97 -37.13
CA ALA A 22 -3.06 36.15 -36.29
C ALA A 22 -4.51 36.27 -35.79
N LYS A 23 -4.68 36.54 -34.49
CA LYS A 23 -6.00 36.80 -33.87
C LYS A 23 -6.60 38.09 -34.45
N ILE A 24 -7.90 38.08 -34.73
CA ILE A 24 -8.63 39.25 -35.22
C ILE A 24 -9.64 39.65 -34.16
N GLU A 25 -9.53 40.88 -33.68
CA GLU A 25 -10.42 41.43 -32.67
C GLU A 25 -11.53 42.20 -33.38
N GLU A 26 -12.77 41.68 -33.30
CA GLU A 26 -13.94 42.37 -33.81
C GLU A 26 -14.34 43.48 -32.84
N THR A 27 -14.50 44.70 -33.36
CA THR A 27 -14.95 45.86 -32.59
C THR A 27 -16.35 46.20 -33.09
N GLU A 28 -17.39 45.77 -32.37
CA GLU A 28 -18.75 46.25 -32.60
C GLU A 28 -19.08 47.38 -31.61
N LYS A 29 -19.63 48.48 -32.16
CA LYS A 29 -19.95 49.73 -31.47
C LYS A 29 -21.31 49.61 -30.76
N ASN A 30 -21.36 50.21 -29.56
CA ASN A 30 -22.52 50.32 -28.67
C ASN A 30 -23.73 51.06 -29.27
N ASN A 31 -24.97 50.69 -28.88
CA ASN A 31 -25.80 51.50 -27.97
C ASN A 31 -27.17 50.90 -27.57
N SER A 32 -27.45 51.04 -26.26
CA SER A 32 -28.72 51.30 -25.53
C SER A 32 -29.89 50.29 -25.48
N GLY A 33 -30.22 49.88 -24.24
CA GLY A 33 -31.57 49.99 -23.65
C GLY A 33 -32.33 48.68 -23.33
N GLY A 34 -32.75 48.52 -22.07
CA GLY A 34 -33.92 47.67 -21.72
C GLY A 34 -33.68 46.57 -20.67
N GLU A 35 -34.40 46.67 -19.55
CA GLU A 35 -34.49 45.73 -18.43
C GLU A 35 -35.06 44.35 -18.82
N GLY A 36 -34.67 43.31 -18.07
CA GLY A 36 -35.43 42.06 -17.98
C GLY A 36 -34.61 40.79 -17.76
N GLY A 37 -34.57 40.34 -16.50
CA GLY A 37 -34.77 38.94 -16.09
C GLY A 37 -33.86 37.80 -16.58
N SER A 38 -33.24 37.15 -15.58
CA SER A 38 -32.95 35.71 -15.48
C SER A 38 -31.60 35.18 -15.98
N THR A 39 -30.86 34.71 -14.96
CA THR A 39 -30.04 33.49 -14.91
C THR A 39 -28.73 33.45 -15.67
N SER A 40 -27.68 33.32 -14.85
CA SER A 40 -26.41 32.62 -15.08
C SER A 40 -25.62 33.02 -16.32
N GLU A 41 -24.49 33.69 -16.11
CA GLU A 41 -23.21 33.05 -16.41
C GLU A 41 -22.04 33.75 -15.74
N ASN A 42 -21.11 32.91 -15.29
CA ASN A 42 -19.82 33.24 -14.75
C ASN A 42 -19.00 34.08 -15.74
N HIS A 43 -18.46 35.21 -15.27
CA HIS A 43 -17.28 35.82 -15.90
C HIS A 43 -16.02 35.43 -15.11
N GLY A 44 -15.21 34.60 -15.78
CA GLY A 44 -13.75 34.57 -15.76
C GLY A 44 -12.98 34.78 -14.45
N GLU A 45 -12.21 33.75 -14.06
CA GLU A 45 -10.75 33.88 -14.06
C GLU A 45 -10.07 32.50 -14.07
N LYS A 46 -9.47 32.14 -15.21
CA LYS A 46 -8.43 31.09 -15.28
C LYS A 46 -7.17 31.60 -14.57
N LYS A 47 -7.17 31.51 -13.24
CA LYS A 47 -5.98 31.51 -12.35
C LYS A 47 -6.12 30.51 -11.18
N ASN A 48 -7.15 29.67 -11.20
CA ASN A 48 -7.54 28.90 -10.01
C ASN A 48 -6.94 27.49 -9.94
N GLY A 49 -6.35 26.94 -11.01
CA GLY A 49 -5.82 25.58 -11.01
C GLY A 49 -4.76 25.36 -9.94
N ASN A 50 -3.72 26.19 -9.91
CA ASN A 50 -2.62 26.03 -8.94
C ASN A 50 -3.07 26.30 -7.49
N LYS A 51 -4.00 27.25 -7.30
CA LYS A 51 -4.52 27.63 -5.98
C LYS A 51 -5.46 26.58 -5.39
N VAL A 52 -6.20 25.87 -6.24
CA VAL A 52 -7.02 24.72 -5.85
C VAL A 52 -6.14 23.51 -5.53
N LEU A 53 -5.13 23.22 -6.34
CA LEU A 53 -4.20 22.11 -6.10
C LEU A 53 -3.36 22.30 -4.82
N GLU A 54 -2.93 23.52 -4.52
CA GLU A 54 -2.21 23.83 -3.27
C GLU A 54 -3.11 23.68 -2.03
N LYS A 55 -4.39 24.09 -2.13
CA LYS A 55 -5.38 23.88 -1.05
C LYS A 55 -5.63 22.39 -0.81
N ILE A 56 -5.77 21.60 -1.87
CA ILE A 56 -5.99 20.16 -1.77
C ILE A 56 -4.79 19.48 -1.10
N GLY A 57 -3.56 19.82 -1.49
CA GLY A 57 -2.34 19.27 -0.87
C GLY A 57 -2.29 19.50 0.64
N LYS A 58 -2.54 20.74 1.10
CA LYS A 58 -2.57 21.08 2.53
C LYS A 58 -3.65 20.33 3.31
N ILE A 59 -4.80 20.07 2.69
CA ILE A 59 -5.87 19.27 3.32
C ILE A 59 -5.42 17.82 3.49
N ILE A 60 -4.80 17.22 2.47
CA ILE A 60 -4.33 15.83 2.52
C ILE A 60 -3.30 15.64 3.63
N THR A 61 -2.27 16.49 3.68
CA THR A 61 -1.23 16.42 4.73
C THR A 61 -1.84 16.59 6.13
N GLY A 62 -2.80 17.51 6.30
CA GLY A 62 -3.50 17.71 7.57
C GLY A 62 -4.33 16.50 7.99
N VAL A 63 -5.02 15.84 7.05
CA VAL A 63 -5.80 14.62 7.33
C VAL A 63 -4.88 13.46 7.70
N LEU A 64 -3.76 13.27 6.98
CA LEU A 64 -2.77 12.24 7.28
C LEU A 64 -2.16 12.42 8.68
N SER A 65 -1.83 13.65 9.06
CA SER A 65 -1.34 13.97 10.41
C SER A 65 -2.40 13.75 11.50
N LEU A 66 -3.69 13.87 11.20
CA LEU A 66 -4.75 13.55 12.17
C LEU A 66 -4.92 12.03 12.30
N ILE A 67 -4.88 11.31 11.17
CA ILE A 67 -4.94 9.84 11.14
C ILE A 67 -3.78 9.23 11.94
N SER A 68 -2.57 9.78 11.82
CA SER A 68 -1.40 9.31 12.58
C SER A 68 -1.64 9.37 14.09
N VAL A 69 -2.17 10.49 14.59
CA VAL A 69 -2.49 10.69 16.00
C VAL A 69 -3.59 9.73 16.46
N ILE A 70 -4.63 9.53 15.65
CA ILE A 70 -5.71 8.57 15.95
C ILE A 70 -5.18 7.15 16.04
N MET A 71 -4.33 6.72 15.10
CA MET A 71 -3.70 5.40 15.13
C MET A 71 -2.81 5.23 16.37
N LEU A 72 -2.04 6.25 16.73
CA LEU A 72 -1.17 6.25 17.91
C LEU A 72 -1.99 6.09 19.19
N ILE A 73 -3.10 6.82 19.29
CA ILE A 73 -4.05 6.72 20.41
C ILE A 73 -4.67 5.32 20.46
N GLY A 74 -5.17 4.80 19.34
CA GLY A 74 -5.77 3.46 19.33
C GLY A 74 -4.77 2.36 19.68
N ALA A 75 -3.48 2.51 19.35
CA ALA A 75 -2.44 1.55 19.74
C ALA A 75 -2.24 1.52 21.26
N PHE A 76 -2.29 2.69 21.93
CA PHE A 76 -2.26 2.77 23.39
C PHE A 76 -3.49 2.15 24.07
N PHE A 77 -4.64 2.17 23.40
CA PHE A 77 -5.88 1.57 23.90
C PHE A 77 -6.07 0.11 23.44
N GLY A 78 -5.08 -0.49 22.78
CA GLY A 78 -5.13 -1.89 22.32
C GLY A 78 -6.15 -2.15 21.21
N ALA A 79 -6.52 -1.13 20.44
CA ALA A 79 -7.49 -1.24 19.34
C ALA A 79 -6.89 -1.70 18.01
N PHE A 80 -5.58 -1.92 17.94
CA PHE A 80 -4.87 -2.46 16.78
C PHE A 80 -4.21 -3.79 17.13
N ASP A 81 -3.95 -4.61 16.12
CA ASP A 81 -3.26 -5.90 16.24
C ASP A 81 -2.04 -5.78 17.15
N LYS A 82 -1.78 -6.81 17.97
CA LYS A 82 -0.65 -6.82 18.94
C LYS A 82 0.72 -6.58 18.29
N ASN A 83 0.81 -6.61 16.96
CA ASN A 83 2.03 -6.32 16.23
C ASN A 83 2.22 -4.81 15.97
N PRO A 84 3.19 -4.14 16.61
CA PRO A 84 3.42 -2.70 16.43
C PRO A 84 4.11 -2.35 15.08
N VAL A 85 4.54 -3.34 14.29
CA VAL A 85 5.35 -3.12 13.06
C VAL A 85 4.65 -2.20 12.05
N PRO A 86 3.38 -2.40 11.64
CA PRO A 86 2.72 -1.51 10.69
C PRO A 86 2.64 -0.06 11.19
N PHE A 87 2.42 0.12 12.50
CA PHE A 87 2.35 1.44 13.13
C PHE A 87 3.70 2.16 13.13
N ILE A 88 4.78 1.46 13.49
CA ILE A 88 6.15 2.01 13.49
C ILE A 88 6.56 2.44 12.08
N VAL A 89 6.26 1.60 11.07
CA VAL A 89 6.57 1.91 9.66
C VAL A 89 5.79 3.15 9.19
N PHE A 90 4.49 3.22 9.50
CA PHE A 90 3.68 4.39 9.17
C PHE A 90 4.26 5.68 9.78
N MET A 91 4.61 5.66 11.07
CA MET A 91 5.21 6.82 11.74
C MET A 91 6.56 7.22 11.11
N ALA A 92 7.40 6.26 10.74
CA ALA A 92 8.68 6.54 10.09
C ALA A 92 8.49 7.21 8.72
N VAL A 93 7.49 6.79 7.93
CA VAL A 93 7.17 7.40 6.63
C VAL A 93 6.68 8.83 6.82
N VAL A 94 5.73 9.08 7.72
CA VAL A 94 5.22 10.44 8.00
C VAL A 94 6.34 11.39 8.43
N LEU A 95 7.23 10.94 9.33
CA LEU A 95 8.39 11.74 9.76
C LEU A 95 9.37 12.03 8.62
N PHE A 96 9.63 11.03 7.76
CA PHE A 96 10.50 11.18 6.60
C PHE A 96 9.93 12.17 5.58
N PHE A 97 8.62 12.14 5.33
CA PHE A 97 7.96 13.07 4.42
C PHE A 97 7.90 14.49 4.97
N GLY A 98 7.64 14.67 6.26
CA GLY A 98 7.76 15.98 6.91
C GLY A 98 9.17 16.58 6.77
N TRP A 99 10.21 15.76 6.96
CA TRP A 99 11.59 16.19 6.71
C TRP A 99 11.86 16.53 5.22
N LEU A 100 11.23 15.81 4.28
CA LEU A 100 11.32 16.03 2.84
C LEU A 100 10.70 17.37 2.41
N GLU A 101 9.56 17.74 3.00
CA GLU A 101 8.90 19.02 2.77
C GLU A 101 9.82 20.19 3.16
N ASP A 102 10.49 20.10 4.31
CA ASP A 102 11.45 21.10 4.78
C ASP A 102 12.70 21.19 3.90
N LYS A 103 13.18 20.05 3.42
CA LYS A 103 14.42 19.96 2.62
C LYS A 103 14.25 20.47 1.18
N PHE A 104 13.07 20.27 0.59
CA PHE A 104 12.80 20.57 -0.81
C PHE A 104 11.58 21.48 -1.01
N PRO A 105 11.63 22.74 -0.55
CA PRO A 105 10.50 23.68 -0.57
C PRO A 105 10.05 24.09 -1.99
N LYS A 106 10.80 23.71 -3.03
CA LYS A 106 10.48 23.99 -4.44
C LYS A 106 9.56 22.95 -5.07
N ILE A 107 9.43 21.77 -4.47
CA ILE A 107 8.59 20.69 -5.00
C ILE A 107 7.13 21.01 -4.65
N PRO A 108 6.18 20.86 -5.59
CA PRO A 108 4.78 21.08 -5.29
C PRO A 108 4.29 20.12 -4.19
N ILE A 109 3.63 20.64 -3.16
CA ILE A 109 3.10 19.86 -2.01
C ILE A 109 2.28 18.66 -2.48
N ILE A 110 1.48 18.81 -3.52
CA ILE A 110 0.65 17.72 -4.06
C ILE A 110 1.47 16.54 -4.60
N VAL A 111 2.68 16.77 -5.12
CA VAL A 111 3.57 15.70 -5.60
C VAL A 111 4.12 14.91 -4.42
N ILE A 112 4.52 15.60 -3.36
CA ILE A 112 5.01 14.99 -2.12
C ILE A 112 3.90 14.14 -1.49
N ALA A 113 2.69 14.69 -1.36
CA ALA A 113 1.54 13.99 -0.78
C ALA A 113 1.16 12.71 -1.57
N VAL A 114 1.22 12.75 -2.91
CA VAL A 114 0.96 11.55 -3.72
C VAL A 114 2.05 10.49 -3.52
N LEU A 115 3.32 10.89 -3.45
CA LEU A 115 4.43 9.97 -3.17
C LEU A 115 4.32 9.36 -1.77
N GLU A 116 3.91 10.16 -0.77
CA GLU A 116 3.66 9.68 0.59
C GLU A 116 2.58 8.60 0.61
N ILE A 117 1.44 8.85 -0.05
CA ILE A 117 0.34 7.87 -0.13
C ILE A 117 0.80 6.58 -0.80
N ILE A 118 1.53 6.66 -1.92
CA ILE A 118 2.06 5.48 -2.61
C ILE A 118 3.01 4.71 -1.70
N MET A 119 3.93 5.41 -1.02
CA MET A 119 4.89 4.79 -0.11
C MET A 119 4.18 4.14 1.08
N LEU A 120 3.18 4.80 1.67
CA LEU A 120 2.36 4.26 2.75
C LEU A 120 1.63 2.98 2.33
N ILE A 121 1.01 2.96 1.14
CA ILE A 121 0.34 1.75 0.63
C ILE A 121 1.36 0.60 0.50
N VAL A 122 2.50 0.85 -0.14
CA VAL A 122 3.55 -0.16 -0.31
C VAL A 122 4.05 -0.66 1.03
N CYS A 123 4.37 0.25 1.95
CA CYS A 123 4.85 -0.06 3.29
C CYS A 123 3.82 -0.84 4.11
N PHE A 124 2.54 -0.50 4.03
CA PHE A 124 1.48 -1.19 4.76
C PHE A 124 1.32 -2.64 4.28
N ASN A 125 1.33 -2.87 2.96
CA ASN A 125 1.30 -4.23 2.40
C ASN A 125 2.54 -5.04 2.78
N VAL A 126 3.74 -4.44 2.74
CA VAL A 126 4.99 -5.11 3.14
C VAL A 126 5.00 -5.42 4.64
N ALA A 127 4.56 -4.48 5.48
CA ALA A 127 4.49 -4.66 6.92
C ALA A 127 3.45 -5.73 7.32
N GLY A 128 2.30 -5.78 6.65
CA GLY A 128 1.31 -6.84 6.82
C GLY A 128 1.88 -8.22 6.50
N ASN A 129 2.56 -8.36 5.36
CA ASN A 129 3.21 -9.62 4.99
C ASN A 129 4.28 -10.06 6.02
N ALA A 130 5.08 -9.12 6.53
CA ALA A 130 6.07 -9.39 7.56
C ALA A 130 5.41 -9.79 8.89
N SER A 131 4.25 -9.22 9.21
CA SER A 131 3.46 -9.55 10.40
C SER A 131 3.04 -11.01 10.39
N ALA A 132 2.44 -11.49 9.31
CA ALA A 132 1.96 -12.88 9.22
C ALA A 132 3.10 -13.89 9.43
N VAL A 133 4.26 -13.66 8.80
CA VAL A 133 5.44 -14.51 8.96
C VAL A 133 5.93 -14.50 10.41
N ALA A 134 6.00 -13.32 11.03
CA ALA A 134 6.42 -13.19 12.42
C ALA A 134 5.46 -13.91 13.39
N SER A 135 4.15 -13.84 13.15
CA SER A 135 3.15 -14.54 13.96
C SER A 135 3.33 -16.05 13.94
N VAL A 136 3.60 -16.63 12.75
CA VAL A 136 3.86 -18.08 12.66
C VAL A 136 5.19 -18.44 13.33
N LYS A 137 6.26 -17.70 13.02
CA LYS A 137 7.60 -17.92 13.59
C LYS A 137 7.58 -17.92 15.12
N GLY A 138 6.96 -16.92 15.73
CA GLY A 138 6.87 -16.80 17.19
C GLY A 138 5.76 -17.65 17.83
N GLY A 139 4.93 -18.32 17.03
CA GLY A 139 3.89 -19.21 17.53
C GLY A 139 4.43 -20.57 17.95
N HIS A 140 3.57 -21.39 18.56
CA HIS A 140 3.92 -22.73 19.03
C HIS A 140 2.72 -23.68 18.92
N PRO A 141 2.93 -25.00 18.80
CA PRO A 141 1.87 -25.99 18.95
C PRO A 141 1.35 -26.05 20.40
N TYR A 142 0.14 -26.57 20.58
CA TYR A 142 -0.47 -26.75 21.91
C TYR A 142 0.36 -27.68 22.80
N ASP A 143 0.85 -28.78 22.24
CA ASP A 143 1.61 -29.80 22.98
C ASP A 143 3.05 -29.36 23.32
N TYR A 144 3.57 -28.32 22.65
CA TYR A 144 4.92 -27.78 22.83
C TYR A 144 4.88 -26.28 23.17
N PRO A 145 4.32 -25.87 24.32
CA PRO A 145 3.99 -24.48 24.61
C PRO A 145 5.19 -23.55 24.83
N THR A 146 6.40 -24.10 24.93
CA THR A 146 7.63 -23.35 25.21
C THR A 146 8.61 -23.32 24.04
N ILE A 147 8.30 -23.98 22.93
CA ILE A 147 9.16 -24.11 21.75
C ILE A 147 8.47 -23.38 20.59
N THR A 148 9.14 -22.42 19.96
CA THR A 148 8.56 -21.70 18.83
C THR A 148 8.76 -22.46 17.52
N TYR A 149 7.93 -22.21 16.52
CA TYR A 149 8.14 -22.74 15.17
C TYR A 149 9.46 -22.27 14.57
N GLU A 150 9.88 -21.02 14.85
CA GLU A 150 11.18 -20.51 14.41
C GLU A 150 12.32 -21.36 14.96
N ASP A 151 12.36 -21.56 16.28
CA ASP A 151 13.44 -22.32 16.92
C ASP A 151 13.48 -23.78 16.42
N ALA A 152 12.33 -24.47 16.45
CA ALA A 152 12.26 -25.87 16.05
C ALA A 152 12.58 -26.07 14.56
N PHE A 153 12.07 -25.19 13.68
CA PHE A 153 12.29 -25.36 12.23
C PHE A 153 13.68 -24.95 11.80
N GLU A 154 14.28 -23.92 12.41
CA GLU A 154 15.64 -23.49 12.07
C GLU A 154 16.70 -24.48 12.58
N ASP A 155 16.40 -25.25 13.63
CA ASP A 155 17.24 -26.36 14.09
C ASP A 155 17.12 -27.60 13.19
N TYR A 156 15.89 -28.03 12.88
CA TYR A 156 15.63 -29.27 12.14
C TYR A 156 15.89 -29.17 10.62
N PHE A 157 15.49 -28.06 9.98
CA PHE A 157 15.56 -27.94 8.52
C PHE A 157 16.78 -27.15 8.06
N SER A 158 17.45 -27.66 7.04
CA SER A 158 18.46 -26.90 6.29
C SER A 158 17.83 -25.99 5.24
N ASP A 159 18.49 -24.87 4.92
CA ASP A 159 18.02 -23.83 4.00
C ASP A 159 16.59 -23.30 4.31
N PRO A 160 16.26 -22.94 5.57
CA PRO A 160 14.91 -22.49 5.92
C PRO A 160 14.56 -21.17 5.23
N ALA A 161 13.35 -21.10 4.67
CA ALA A 161 12.81 -19.88 4.07
C ALA A 161 11.32 -19.74 4.35
N TRP A 162 10.93 -18.52 4.73
CA TRP A 162 9.57 -18.16 5.09
C TRP A 162 9.03 -17.07 4.18
N LYS A 163 7.77 -17.19 3.75
CA LYS A 163 7.14 -16.21 2.87
C LYS A 163 5.61 -16.22 3.04
N ASN A 164 5.00 -15.05 3.23
CA ASN A 164 3.56 -14.89 3.02
C ASN A 164 3.26 -15.02 1.51
N VAL A 165 2.34 -15.92 1.16
CA VAL A 165 1.98 -16.26 -0.24
C VAL A 165 0.61 -15.71 -0.66
N GLY A 166 0.05 -14.78 0.11
CA GLY A 166 -1.24 -14.15 -0.10
C GLY A 166 -2.33 -14.76 0.77
N ASP A 167 -3.57 -14.39 0.46
CA ASP A 167 -4.74 -14.91 1.15
C ASP A 167 -5.30 -16.19 0.51
N ASP A 168 -5.96 -17.03 1.29
CA ASP A 168 -6.78 -18.14 0.80
C ASP A 168 -8.17 -17.68 0.31
N GLU A 169 -9.04 -18.62 -0.06
CA GLU A 169 -10.38 -18.33 -0.59
C GLU A 169 -11.29 -17.64 0.44
N ASP A 170 -11.04 -17.85 1.73
CA ASP A 170 -11.77 -17.25 2.84
C ASP A 170 -11.15 -15.91 3.27
N GLY A 171 -10.06 -15.51 2.62
CA GLY A 171 -9.36 -14.28 2.90
C GLY A 171 -8.43 -14.38 4.11
N ASN A 172 -8.00 -15.57 4.54
CA ASN A 172 -7.03 -15.76 5.60
C ASN A 172 -5.60 -15.71 5.06
N ASP A 173 -4.67 -15.12 5.82
CA ASP A 173 -3.27 -15.04 5.41
C ASP A 173 -2.63 -16.44 5.36
N VAL A 174 -1.89 -16.73 4.28
CA VAL A 174 -1.18 -17.99 4.13
C VAL A 174 0.32 -17.76 4.18
N VAL A 175 0.98 -18.34 5.18
CA VAL A 175 2.44 -18.35 5.30
C VAL A 175 2.97 -19.68 4.79
N LYS A 176 3.97 -19.61 3.93
CA LYS A 176 4.66 -20.76 3.38
C LYS A 176 6.09 -20.83 3.92
N PHE A 177 6.42 -21.97 4.49
CA PHE A 177 7.77 -22.38 4.83
C PHE A 177 8.30 -23.35 3.78
N THR A 178 9.59 -23.25 3.46
CA THR A 178 10.34 -24.27 2.73
C THR A 178 11.66 -24.55 3.41
N GLY A 179 12.06 -25.82 3.42
CA GLY A 179 13.35 -26.26 3.94
C GLY A 179 13.73 -27.62 3.38
N LYS A 180 14.87 -28.15 3.80
CA LYS A 180 15.33 -29.48 3.43
C LYS A 180 15.66 -30.29 4.67
N CYS A 181 15.21 -31.54 4.69
CA CYS A 181 15.55 -32.51 5.73
C CYS A 181 15.91 -33.85 5.10
N TYR A 182 16.42 -34.77 5.92
CA TYR A 182 16.58 -36.17 5.52
C TYR A 182 15.23 -36.90 5.66
N TYR A 183 14.83 -37.60 4.60
CA TYR A 183 13.62 -38.42 4.57
C TYR A 183 13.94 -39.72 3.82
N HIS A 184 13.82 -40.87 4.50
CA HIS A 184 14.28 -42.19 4.02
C HIS A 184 15.73 -42.18 3.50
N ASP A 185 16.65 -41.63 4.29
CA ASP A 185 18.09 -41.52 3.97
C ASP A 185 18.41 -40.67 2.72
N GLU A 186 17.43 -39.95 2.17
CA GLU A 186 17.60 -39.04 1.05
C GLU A 186 17.27 -37.59 1.45
N ILE A 187 17.92 -36.62 0.80
CA ILE A 187 17.60 -35.20 1.02
C ILE A 187 16.28 -34.90 0.32
N ALA A 188 15.28 -34.49 1.09
CA ALA A 188 13.96 -34.10 0.58
C ALA A 188 13.70 -32.61 0.77
N ASN A 189 12.94 -32.03 -0.16
CA ASN A 189 12.46 -30.65 -0.06
C ASN A 189 11.09 -30.66 0.60
N VAL A 190 10.94 -29.91 1.68
CA VAL A 190 9.69 -29.77 2.43
C VAL A 190 9.08 -28.41 2.13
N GLU A 191 7.76 -28.39 1.91
CA GLU A 191 6.93 -27.19 1.89
C GLU A 191 5.84 -27.33 2.94
N VAL A 192 5.79 -26.42 3.91
CA VAL A 192 4.72 -26.34 4.91
C VAL A 192 3.93 -25.07 4.68
N LYS A 193 2.59 -25.16 4.71
CA LYS A 193 1.70 -24.01 4.68
C LYS A 193 0.96 -23.89 6.01
N PHE A 194 0.91 -22.66 6.47
CA PHE A 194 0.17 -22.22 7.65
C PHE A 194 -0.92 -21.27 7.20
N THR A 195 -2.13 -21.45 7.72
CA THR A 195 -3.26 -20.53 7.51
C THR A 195 -3.54 -19.81 8.81
N LEU A 196 -3.44 -18.48 8.80
CA LEU A 196 -3.71 -17.62 9.96
C LEU A 196 -5.14 -17.11 9.87
N HIS A 197 -5.97 -17.51 10.82
CA HIS A 197 -7.38 -17.15 10.82
C HIS A 197 -7.55 -15.69 11.23
N LYS A 198 -8.29 -14.88 10.46
CA LYS A 198 -8.47 -13.44 10.80
C LYS A 198 -9.44 -13.21 11.95
N ASP A 199 -10.32 -14.17 12.20
CA ASP A 199 -11.36 -14.09 13.23
C ASP A 199 -10.90 -14.65 14.59
N GLU A 200 -9.78 -15.39 14.60
CA GLU A 200 -9.22 -16.04 15.79
C GLU A 200 -7.72 -15.71 15.88
N ASP A 201 -7.18 -15.42 17.06
CA ASP A 201 -5.74 -15.20 17.26
C ASP A 201 -5.01 -16.57 17.25
N SER A 202 -5.18 -17.34 16.17
CA SER A 202 -4.74 -18.72 15.99
C SER A 202 -4.36 -18.99 14.53
N PHE A 203 -3.54 -20.02 14.32
CA PHE A 203 -3.19 -20.50 12.99
C PHE A 203 -3.02 -22.01 13.01
N ASP A 204 -3.22 -22.63 11.85
CA ASP A 204 -3.11 -24.07 11.67
C ASP A 204 -2.14 -24.44 10.55
N VAL A 205 -1.54 -25.61 10.66
CA VAL A 205 -0.81 -26.25 9.54
C VAL A 205 -1.83 -26.79 8.54
N SER A 206 -1.97 -26.11 7.40
CA SER A 206 -2.98 -26.40 6.38
C SER A 206 -2.50 -27.39 5.32
N SER A 207 -1.21 -27.44 5.02
CA SER A 207 -0.63 -28.42 4.07
C SER A 207 0.85 -28.67 4.40
N VAL A 208 1.29 -29.91 4.21
CA VAL A 208 2.70 -30.30 4.25
C VAL A 208 2.97 -31.13 3.00
N LYS A 209 4.02 -30.77 2.26
CA LYS A 209 4.47 -31.49 1.08
C LYS A 209 5.92 -31.88 1.22
N ILE A 210 6.22 -33.11 0.81
CA ILE A 210 7.60 -33.63 0.72
C ILE A 210 7.85 -33.96 -0.74
N ASN A 211 8.90 -33.37 -1.32
CA ASN A 211 9.23 -33.50 -2.75
C ASN A 211 8.05 -33.19 -3.71
N GLY A 212 7.17 -32.29 -3.27
CA GLY A 212 5.98 -31.86 -4.03
C GLY A 212 4.73 -32.72 -3.82
N GLU A 213 4.83 -33.86 -3.12
CA GLU A 213 3.69 -34.72 -2.79
C GLU A 213 3.08 -34.32 -1.44
N ASP A 214 1.76 -34.16 -1.40
CA ASP A 214 1.04 -33.73 -0.20
C ASP A 214 0.83 -34.90 0.78
N MET A 215 1.17 -34.69 2.05
CA MET A 215 1.06 -35.69 3.10
C MET A 215 -0.39 -35.92 3.57
N GLY A 216 -1.32 -35.01 3.24
CA GLY A 216 -2.74 -35.12 3.57
C GLY A 216 -2.99 -35.30 5.08
N ALA A 217 -3.55 -36.45 5.45
CA ALA A 217 -3.88 -36.76 6.85
C ALA A 217 -2.64 -36.93 7.75
N LEU A 218 -1.46 -37.22 7.16
CA LEU A 218 -0.22 -37.44 7.90
C LEU A 218 0.60 -36.15 8.10
N ARG A 219 0.10 -34.99 7.68
CA ARG A 219 0.84 -33.72 7.74
C ARG A 219 1.36 -33.39 9.15
N ASN A 220 0.59 -33.71 10.19
CA ASN A 220 0.97 -33.40 11.58
C ASN A 220 2.09 -34.31 12.09
N VAL A 221 2.33 -35.48 11.47
CA VAL A 221 3.38 -36.40 11.91
C VAL A 221 4.76 -35.75 11.77
N LEU A 222 5.01 -35.07 10.64
CA LEU A 222 6.26 -34.34 10.44
C LEU A 222 6.41 -33.21 11.46
N ILE A 223 5.33 -32.49 11.75
CA ILE A 223 5.37 -31.38 12.71
C ILE A 223 5.72 -31.90 14.11
N VAL A 224 5.09 -32.97 14.58
CA VAL A 224 5.41 -33.60 15.87
C VAL A 224 6.87 -34.06 15.91
N ASP A 225 7.35 -34.72 14.85
CA ASP A 225 8.74 -35.20 14.74
C ASP A 225 9.77 -34.06 14.90
N VAL A 226 9.53 -32.92 14.23
CA VAL A 226 10.38 -31.73 14.31
C VAL A 226 10.47 -31.20 15.75
N PHE A 227 9.35 -31.13 16.47
CA PHE A 227 9.33 -30.61 17.84
C PHE A 227 9.89 -31.62 18.84
N ASP A 228 9.62 -32.92 18.65
CA ASP A 228 10.20 -34.00 19.47
C ASP A 228 11.73 -34.04 19.36
N GLU A 229 12.30 -33.82 18.17
CA GLU A 229 13.75 -33.78 17.97
C GLU A 229 14.38 -32.54 18.61
N TYR A 230 13.71 -31.38 18.55
CA TYR A 230 14.16 -30.18 19.24
C TYR A 230 14.18 -30.37 20.77
N GLU A 231 13.12 -30.93 21.35
CA GLU A 231 13.03 -31.19 22.80
C GLU A 231 14.07 -32.23 23.28
N GLN A 232 14.44 -33.19 22.43
CA GLN A 232 15.47 -34.18 22.76
C GLN A 232 16.90 -33.63 22.68
N SER A 233 17.13 -32.61 21.85
CA SER A 233 18.45 -32.05 21.60
C SER A 233 18.82 -30.87 22.51
N HIS A 234 17.86 -30.30 23.24
CA HIS A 234 18.00 -29.10 24.08
C HIS A 234 17.45 -29.28 25.50
#